data_AF-A0A225UDX0-F1
#
_entry.id   AF-A0A225UDX0-F1
#
_cell.length_a   1.000
_cell.length_b   1.000
_cell.length_c   1.000
_cell.angle_alpha   90.00
_cell.angle_beta   90.00
_cell.angle_gamma   90.00
#
_symmetry.space_group_name_H-M   'P 1'
#
loop_
_entity.id
_entity.type
_entity.pdbx_description
1 polymer ?
#
loop_
_entity_poly.entity_id
_entity_poly.type
_entity_poly.pdbx_seq_one_letter_code
_entity_poly.pdbx_strand_id
1 'polypeptide(L)'
;MQVIMNVRSAVKSKWVSQTIRELQKQRANVEREEMLLLLHLLEEKFGPNNLQSRWKPYLDMLPALDDQENTLGSPLFYDEDGDQLKMLEGTDLLSLVVNYRDRAGQAYSALFDHLKRSGHDTIFEWLTERRFRWANAILDSRSIWWSGQRHLVPLLDMVNCQELNSKHKPHHTNLDSFGLHAVTKASSDFAAGQEVVENYAQPNYIYLLYHGFVLDSDSHDCAHFHVEMPTAARQGEFSVLLRTLDIYSWTPDICVFPNDNRSIE
;
A
#
# COMPACT_ATOMS: atom_id res chain seq x y z
N MET A 1 6.53 -21.10 14.93
CA MET A 1 6.70 -19.69 15.36
C MET A 1 6.15 -18.80 14.25
N GLN A 2 5.12 -17.99 14.49
CA GLN A 2 4.38 -17.30 13.42
C GLN A 2 5.02 -15.95 13.06
N VAL A 3 5.93 -15.90 12.09
CA VAL A 3 6.80 -14.74 11.79
C VAL A 3 6.07 -13.60 11.03
N ILE A 4 4.87 -13.86 10.51
CA ILE A 4 4.04 -12.88 9.80
C ILE A 4 3.52 -11.80 10.75
N MET A 5 3.53 -10.54 10.33
CA MET A 5 2.91 -9.43 11.04
C MET A 5 1.57 -9.09 10.37
N ASN A 6 0.48 -9.13 11.14
CA ASN A 6 -0.88 -9.02 10.61
C ASN A 6 -1.87 -8.52 11.67
N VAL A 7 -3.15 -8.38 11.31
CA VAL A 7 -4.22 -7.97 12.24
C VAL A 7 -4.27 -8.86 13.49
N ARG A 8 -4.06 -10.18 13.34
CA ARG A 8 -4.07 -11.12 14.47
C ARG A 8 -2.92 -10.90 15.45
N SER A 9 -1.75 -10.47 14.97
CA SER A 9 -0.65 -10.07 15.85
C SER A 9 -0.87 -8.69 16.45
N ALA A 10 -1.42 -7.75 15.67
CA ALA A 10 -1.74 -6.39 16.10
C ALA A 10 -2.71 -6.38 17.30
N VAL A 11 -3.77 -7.19 17.28
CA VAL A 11 -4.74 -7.26 18.39
C VAL A 11 -4.17 -7.87 19.69
N LYS A 12 -2.96 -8.43 19.66
CA LYS A 12 -2.28 -8.88 20.89
C LYS A 12 -1.56 -7.74 21.59
N SER A 13 -1.24 -6.67 20.88
CA SER A 13 -0.73 -5.46 21.52
C SER A 13 -1.85 -4.81 22.34
N LYS A 14 -1.55 -4.57 23.62
CA LYS A 14 -2.47 -3.87 24.53
C LYS A 14 -2.70 -2.43 24.07
N TRP A 15 -1.62 -1.75 23.67
CA TRP A 15 -1.66 -0.36 23.25
C TRP A 15 -2.45 -0.19 21.95
N VAL A 16 -2.14 -0.97 20.91
CA VAL A 16 -2.87 -0.93 19.62
C VAL A 16 -4.35 -1.21 19.83
N SER A 17 -4.67 -2.27 20.57
CA SER A 17 -6.07 -2.68 20.80
C SER A 17 -6.86 -1.68 21.61
N GLN A 18 -6.23 -0.99 22.57
CA GLN A 18 -6.89 0.06 23.34
C GLN A 18 -7.13 1.30 22.46
N THR A 19 -6.09 1.77 21.76
CA THR A 19 -6.14 2.95 20.89
C THR A 19 -7.23 2.81 19.82
N ILE A 20 -7.30 1.67 19.13
CA ILE A 20 -8.34 1.44 18.11
C ILE A 20 -9.74 1.41 18.71
N ARG A 21 -9.95 0.79 19.87
CA ARG A 21 -11.25 0.79 20.55
C ARG A 21 -11.70 2.19 20.92
N GLU A 22 -10.78 3.06 21.29
CA GLU A 22 -11.06 4.44 21.69
C GLU A 22 -11.35 5.32 20.46
N LEU A 23 -10.57 5.20 19.39
CA LEU A 23 -10.84 5.87 18.11
C LEU A 23 -12.22 5.52 17.54
N GLN A 24 -12.61 4.24 17.62
CA GLN A 24 -13.93 3.77 17.19
C GLN A 24 -15.08 4.39 17.99
N LYS A 25 -14.92 4.55 19.31
CA LYS A 25 -15.92 5.22 20.15
C LYS A 25 -16.14 6.68 19.75
N GLN A 26 -15.11 7.33 19.22
CA GLN A 26 -15.16 8.74 18.81
C GLN A 26 -15.69 8.93 17.37
N ARG A 27 -16.10 7.84 16.69
CA ARG A 27 -16.50 7.86 15.27
C ARG A 27 -15.43 8.51 14.37
N ALA A 28 -14.16 8.37 14.73
CA ALA A 28 -13.08 8.73 13.83
C ALA A 28 -13.25 7.89 12.55
N ASN A 29 -13.31 8.56 11.40
CA ASN A 29 -13.51 7.90 10.10
C ASN A 29 -12.20 7.23 9.66
N VAL A 30 -11.87 6.12 10.30
CA VAL A 30 -10.62 5.38 10.05
C VAL A 30 -10.95 3.91 9.78
N GLU A 31 -10.47 3.41 8.65
CA GLU A 31 -10.48 1.99 8.26
C GLU A 31 -9.83 1.15 9.37
N ARG A 32 -10.63 0.34 10.08
CA ARG A 32 -10.20 -0.34 11.31
C ARG A 32 -9.02 -1.29 11.07
N GLU A 33 -9.08 -2.08 10.01
CA GLU A 33 -8.11 -3.15 9.76
C GLU A 33 -6.76 -2.58 9.33
N GLU A 34 -6.77 -1.59 8.44
CA GLU A 34 -5.57 -0.90 7.99
C GLU A 34 -4.86 -0.22 9.16
N MET A 35 -5.64 0.45 10.02
CA MET A 35 -5.06 1.16 11.15
C MET A 35 -4.54 0.24 12.25
N LEU A 36 -5.11 -0.96 12.41
CA LEU A 36 -4.56 -1.96 13.34
C LEU A 36 -3.14 -2.38 12.95
N LEU A 37 -2.92 -2.75 11.69
CA LEU A 37 -1.61 -3.19 11.23
C LEU A 37 -0.61 -2.03 11.19
N LEU A 38 -1.05 -0.84 10.81
CA LEU A 38 -0.23 0.37 10.78
C LEU A 38 0.29 0.74 12.17
N LEU A 39 -0.60 0.82 13.17
CA LEU A 39 -0.19 1.13 14.54
C LEU A 39 0.70 0.03 15.12
N HIS A 40 0.45 -1.23 14.77
CA HIS A 40 1.30 -2.34 15.18
C HIS A 40 2.72 -2.23 14.59
N LEU A 41 2.85 -1.90 13.30
CA LEU A 41 4.14 -1.66 12.66
C LEU A 41 4.91 -0.54 13.38
N LEU A 42 4.23 0.57 13.69
CA LEU A 42 4.83 1.72 14.37
C LEU A 42 5.30 1.37 15.79
N GLU A 43 4.46 0.70 16.58
CA GLU A 43 4.80 0.30 17.94
C GLU A 43 6.00 -0.67 17.94
N GLU A 44 5.99 -1.67 17.06
CA GLU A 44 7.06 -2.68 17.01
C GLU A 44 8.39 -2.10 16.48
N LYS A 45 8.34 -1.13 15.54
CA LYS A 45 9.55 -0.52 14.98
C LYS A 45 10.12 0.61 15.85
N PHE A 46 9.26 1.47 16.38
CA PHE A 46 9.68 2.73 17.02
C PHE A 46 9.23 2.85 18.48
N GLY A 47 8.27 2.05 18.91
CA GLY A 47 7.73 2.11 20.26
C GLY A 47 8.76 1.74 21.34
N PRO A 48 8.39 1.90 22.62
CA PRO A 48 9.31 1.81 23.75
C PRO A 48 9.98 0.44 23.91
N ASN A 49 9.38 -0.62 23.35
CA ASN A 49 9.89 -1.99 23.43
C ASN A 49 10.45 -2.50 22.08
N ASN A 50 10.77 -1.62 21.14
CA ASN A 50 11.21 -2.01 19.79
C ASN A 50 12.45 -2.93 19.80
N LEU A 51 13.36 -2.75 20.77
CA LEU A 51 14.54 -3.60 20.93
C LEU A 51 14.19 -5.04 21.32
N GLN A 52 13.04 -5.26 21.97
CA GLN A 52 12.53 -6.58 22.30
C GLN A 52 11.47 -7.06 21.30
N SER A 53 11.23 -6.32 20.20
CA SER A 53 10.30 -6.74 19.18
C SER A 53 10.72 -8.10 18.63
N ARG A 54 9.77 -9.04 18.64
CA ARG A 54 9.97 -10.35 18.02
C ARG A 54 10.14 -10.27 16.49
N TRP A 55 9.73 -9.17 15.87
CA TRP A 55 9.93 -8.90 14.45
C TRP A 55 11.17 -8.05 14.20
N LYS A 56 11.96 -7.71 15.22
CA LYS A 56 13.16 -6.88 15.08
C LYS A 56 14.07 -7.28 13.90
N PRO A 57 14.40 -8.56 13.66
CA PRO A 57 15.23 -8.94 12.51
C PRO A 57 14.62 -8.55 11.16
N TYR A 58 13.29 -8.65 11.03
CA TYR A 58 12.58 -8.20 9.85
C TYR A 58 12.52 -6.68 9.76
N LEU A 59 12.15 -6.04 10.86
CA LEU A 59 11.99 -4.59 10.92
C LEU A 59 13.31 -3.85 10.63
N ASP A 60 14.46 -4.42 11.01
CA ASP A 60 15.79 -3.87 10.72
C ASP A 60 16.19 -4.01 9.24
N MET A 61 15.54 -4.88 8.46
CA MET A 61 15.76 -5.01 7.01
C MET A 61 14.87 -4.09 6.17
N LEU A 62 13.83 -3.49 6.77
CA LEU A 62 12.96 -2.56 6.05
C LEU A 62 13.72 -1.28 5.69
N PRO A 63 13.36 -0.62 4.56
CA PRO A 63 13.96 0.66 4.18
C PRO A 63 13.92 1.66 5.35
N ALA A 64 15.07 2.24 5.67
CA ALA A 64 15.18 3.18 6.77
C ALA A 64 14.53 4.51 6.41
N LEU A 65 13.88 5.15 7.40
CA LEU A 65 13.15 6.40 7.21
C LEU A 65 14.06 7.57 6.81
N ASP A 66 15.31 7.57 7.27
CA ASP A 66 16.27 8.67 7.09
C ASP A 66 17.49 8.23 6.28
N ASP A 67 17.34 7.22 5.43
CA ASP A 67 18.36 6.84 4.46
C ASP A 67 18.43 7.88 3.33
N GLN A 68 19.51 8.66 3.29
CA GLN A 68 19.72 9.67 2.26
C GLN A 68 20.11 9.06 0.90
N GLU A 69 20.64 7.83 0.89
CA GLU A 69 21.05 7.15 -0.33
C GLU A 69 19.89 6.33 -0.92
N ASN A 70 18.91 5.95 -0.09
CA ASN A 70 17.80 5.08 -0.47
C ASN A 70 16.46 5.61 0.05
N THR A 71 16.15 6.85 -0.32
CA THR A 71 14.87 7.49 0.02
C THR A 71 13.71 6.66 -0.53
N LEU A 72 12.71 6.37 0.31
CA LEU A 72 11.46 5.75 -0.14
C LEU A 72 10.89 6.59 -1.29
N GLY A 73 10.77 6.00 -2.49
CA GLY A 73 10.23 6.68 -3.67
C GLY A 73 8.74 7.05 -3.57
N SER A 74 8.10 6.79 -2.42
CA SER A 74 6.70 7.06 -2.15
C SER A 74 6.38 8.57 -2.23
N PRO A 75 5.29 8.95 -2.91
CA PRO A 75 4.84 10.34 -3.00
C PRO A 75 4.47 11.00 -1.66
N LEU A 76 4.33 10.22 -0.58
CA LEU A 76 4.16 10.75 0.77
C LEU A 76 5.33 11.61 1.25
N PHE A 77 6.50 11.47 0.61
CA PHE A 77 7.74 12.16 0.98
C PHE A 77 8.20 13.22 -0.03
N TYR A 78 7.43 13.49 -1.09
CA TYR A 78 7.80 14.56 -2.02
C TYR A 78 7.66 15.93 -1.36
N ASP A 79 8.56 16.85 -1.69
CA ASP A 79 8.45 18.22 -1.23
C ASP A 79 7.26 18.92 -1.91
N GLU A 80 6.53 19.78 -1.18
CA GLU A 80 5.32 20.45 -1.69
C GLU A 80 5.59 21.28 -2.94
N ASP A 81 6.75 21.93 -3.02
CA ASP A 81 7.22 22.70 -4.18
C ASP A 81 8.35 21.97 -4.96
N GLY A 82 8.49 20.66 -4.72
CA GLY A 82 9.54 19.83 -5.31
C GLY A 82 9.32 19.53 -6.79
N ASP A 83 10.41 19.20 -7.50
CA ASP A 83 10.35 18.87 -8.92
C ASP A 83 9.49 17.63 -9.20
N GLN A 84 9.41 16.68 -8.25
CA GLN A 84 8.59 15.48 -8.40
C GLN A 84 7.10 15.81 -8.53
N LEU A 85 6.56 16.73 -7.73
CA LEU A 85 5.15 17.12 -7.83
C LEU A 85 4.90 17.99 -9.07
N LYS A 86 5.84 18.88 -9.42
CA LYS A 86 5.76 19.69 -10.64
C LYS A 86 5.71 18.84 -11.90
N MET A 87 6.45 17.73 -11.95
CA MET A 87 6.42 16.79 -13.07
C MET A 87 5.05 16.12 -13.27
N LEU A 88 4.20 16.10 -12.24
CA LEU A 88 2.84 15.54 -12.32
C LEU A 88 1.81 16.60 -12.74
N GLU A 89 2.17 17.88 -12.87
CA GLU A 89 1.24 18.92 -13.30
C GLU A 89 0.64 18.61 -14.67
N GLY A 90 -0.69 18.73 -14.76
CA GLY A 90 -1.44 18.41 -15.98
C GLY A 90 -1.76 16.91 -16.15
N THR A 91 -1.24 16.04 -15.29
CA THR A 91 -1.66 14.63 -15.22
C THR A 91 -2.82 14.43 -14.24
N ASP A 92 -3.57 13.36 -14.42
CA ASP A 92 -4.59 12.92 -13.47
C ASP A 92 -3.97 12.41 -12.14
N LEU A 93 -2.75 11.90 -12.20
CA LEU A 93 -2.01 11.35 -11.06
C LEU A 93 -1.70 12.39 -9.97
N LEU A 94 -1.49 13.66 -10.32
CA LEU A 94 -1.26 14.71 -9.30
C LEU A 94 -2.39 14.76 -8.28
N SER A 95 -3.64 14.68 -8.74
CA SER A 95 -4.80 14.72 -7.85
C SER A 95 -4.85 13.52 -6.91
N LEU A 96 -4.47 12.32 -7.40
CA LEU A 96 -4.40 11.11 -6.59
C LEU A 96 -3.29 11.21 -5.54
N VAL A 97 -2.12 11.73 -5.91
CA VAL A 97 -0.99 11.94 -4.99
C VAL A 97 -1.36 12.93 -3.90
N VAL A 98 -1.96 14.08 -4.24
CA VAL A 98 -2.41 15.07 -3.25
C VAL A 98 -3.46 14.46 -2.32
N ASN A 99 -4.48 13.81 -2.86
CA ASN A 99 -5.52 13.14 -2.06
C ASN A 99 -4.95 12.06 -1.13
N TYR A 100 -3.94 11.31 -1.58
CA TYR A 100 -3.27 10.30 -0.75
C TYR A 100 -2.50 10.95 0.40
N ARG A 101 -1.73 12.02 0.13
CA ARG A 101 -1.01 12.78 1.16
C ARG A 101 -1.95 13.40 2.18
N ASP A 102 -3.07 13.95 1.72
CA ASP A 102 -4.09 14.57 2.57
C ASP A 102 -4.78 13.54 3.45
N ARG A 103 -5.19 12.38 2.90
CA ARG A 103 -5.79 11.30 3.69
C ARG A 103 -4.85 10.79 4.77
N ALA A 104 -3.58 10.56 4.43
CA ALA A 104 -2.57 10.13 5.41
C ALA A 104 -2.35 11.18 6.50
N GLY A 105 -2.27 12.46 6.13
CA GLY A 105 -2.15 13.58 7.07
C GLY A 105 -3.37 13.70 8.00
N GLN A 106 -4.59 13.66 7.45
CA GLN A 106 -5.84 13.71 8.22
C GLN A 106 -5.96 12.53 9.19
N ALA A 107 -5.59 11.32 8.76
CA ALA A 107 -5.58 10.15 9.63
C ALA A 107 -4.60 10.32 10.82
N TYR A 108 -3.40 10.86 10.55
CA TYR A 108 -2.45 11.18 11.62
C TYR A 108 -2.99 12.28 12.56
N SER A 109 -3.54 13.37 12.03
CA SER A 109 -4.12 14.45 12.86
C SER A 109 -5.23 13.94 13.77
N ALA A 110 -6.13 13.09 13.24
CA ALA A 110 -7.20 12.49 14.04
C ALA A 110 -6.66 11.60 15.17
N LEU A 111 -5.62 10.82 14.90
CA LEU A 111 -4.93 10.01 15.91
C LEU A 111 -4.21 10.89 16.95
N PHE A 112 -3.50 11.92 16.48
CA PHE A 112 -2.76 12.85 17.33
C PHE A 112 -3.70 13.59 18.30
N ASP A 113 -4.78 14.17 17.80
CA ASP A 113 -5.77 14.87 18.60
C ASP A 113 -6.42 13.96 19.65
N HIS A 114 -6.60 12.68 19.31
CA HIS A 114 -7.12 11.68 20.22
C HIS A 114 -6.13 11.37 21.37
N LEU A 115 -4.86 11.09 21.02
CA LEU A 115 -3.82 10.75 21.99
C LEU A 115 -3.49 11.92 22.92
N LYS A 116 -3.51 13.15 22.38
CA LYS A 116 -3.26 14.38 23.14
C LYS A 116 -4.34 14.61 24.19
N ARG A 117 -5.61 14.38 23.84
CA ARG A 117 -6.75 14.46 24.79
C ARG A 117 -6.69 13.40 25.88
N SER A 118 -6.03 12.28 25.61
CA SER A 118 -5.93 11.13 26.52
C SER A 118 -4.71 11.20 27.46
N GLY A 119 -3.89 12.25 27.34
CA GLY A 119 -2.74 12.49 28.24
C GLY A 119 -1.54 11.58 27.98
N HIS A 120 -1.40 11.06 26.76
CA HIS A 120 -0.31 10.15 26.40
C HIS A 120 0.87 10.86 25.74
N ASP A 121 1.43 11.87 26.40
CA ASP A 121 2.46 12.74 25.79
C ASP A 121 3.74 11.98 25.39
N THR A 122 4.11 10.94 26.13
CA THR A 122 5.29 10.10 25.83
C THR A 122 5.14 9.30 24.53
N ILE A 123 3.93 9.12 24.01
CA ILE A 123 3.72 8.46 22.72
C ILE A 123 4.31 9.30 21.58
N PHE A 124 4.26 10.63 21.69
CA PHE A 124 4.73 11.53 20.63
C PHE A 124 6.25 11.54 20.47
N GLU A 125 7.00 10.99 21.42
CA GLU A 125 8.45 10.75 21.26
C GLU A 125 8.73 9.74 20.15
N TRP A 126 7.81 8.80 19.91
CA TRP A 126 8.01 7.75 18.93
C TRP A 126 7.00 7.70 17.78
N LEU A 127 5.79 8.23 17.99
CA LEU A 127 4.74 8.35 16.99
C LEU A 127 4.71 9.76 16.40
N THR A 128 5.58 10.00 15.41
CA THR A 128 5.62 11.26 14.66
C THR A 128 4.90 11.12 13.32
N GLU A 129 4.49 12.24 12.73
CA GLU A 129 3.87 12.25 11.40
C GLU A 129 4.77 11.60 10.35
N ARG A 130 6.07 11.91 10.37
CA ARG A 130 7.06 11.35 9.46
C ARG A 130 7.12 9.82 9.56
N ARG A 131 7.10 9.27 10.78
CA ARG A 131 7.06 7.80 11.00
C ARG A 131 5.72 7.21 10.60
N PHE A 132 4.62 7.92 10.83
CA PHE A 132 3.29 7.50 10.38
C PHE A 132 3.22 7.39 8.85
N ARG A 133 3.76 8.38 8.12
CA ARG A 133 3.90 8.34 6.65
C ARG A 133 4.80 7.18 6.20
N TRP A 134 5.90 6.93 6.90
CA TRP A 134 6.75 5.75 6.65
C TRP A 134 5.97 4.44 6.79
N ALA A 135 5.18 4.28 7.85
CA ALA A 135 4.40 3.07 8.04
C ALA A 135 3.35 2.87 6.93
N ASN A 136 2.70 3.94 6.46
CA ASN A 136 1.82 3.88 5.28
C ASN A 136 2.61 3.41 4.05
N ALA A 137 3.73 4.06 3.73
CA ALA A 137 4.54 3.70 2.58
C ALA A 137 5.04 2.25 2.63
N ILE A 138 5.44 1.75 3.80
CA ILE A 138 5.82 0.34 3.99
C ILE A 138 4.62 -0.59 3.76
N LEU A 139 3.46 -0.30 4.35
CA LEU A 139 2.29 -1.16 4.17
C LEU A 139 1.78 -1.15 2.73
N ASP A 140 1.79 -0.01 2.05
CA ASP A 140 1.33 0.08 0.67
C ASP A 140 2.30 -0.65 -0.28
N SER A 141 3.61 -0.49 -0.08
CA SER A 141 4.61 -1.08 -0.99
C SER A 141 4.90 -2.57 -0.76
N ARG A 142 4.69 -3.09 0.46
CA ARG A 142 5.18 -4.43 0.87
C ARG A 142 4.10 -5.37 1.42
N SER A 143 2.85 -4.93 1.54
CA SER A 143 1.79 -5.82 2.03
C SER A 143 1.44 -6.88 0.99
N ILE A 144 1.37 -8.12 1.44
CA ILE A 144 0.83 -9.24 0.68
C ILE A 144 -0.60 -9.48 1.12
N TRP A 145 -1.48 -9.59 0.14
CA TRP A 145 -2.92 -9.72 0.38
C TRP A 145 -3.35 -11.18 0.25
N TRP A 146 -4.06 -11.67 1.27
CA TRP A 146 -4.87 -12.87 1.16
C TRP A 146 -6.05 -12.79 2.12
N SER A 147 -7.14 -13.48 1.80
CA SER A 147 -8.37 -13.46 2.62
C SER A 147 -8.90 -12.05 2.92
N GLY A 148 -8.70 -11.10 2.00
CA GLY A 148 -9.11 -9.71 2.15
C GLY A 148 -8.28 -8.88 3.15
N GLN A 149 -7.16 -9.39 3.65
CA GLN A 149 -6.34 -8.72 4.65
C GLN A 149 -4.90 -8.51 4.19
N ARG A 150 -4.31 -7.39 4.63
CA ARG A 150 -2.90 -7.06 4.46
C ARG A 150 -2.04 -7.82 5.46
N HIS A 151 -0.88 -8.26 5.00
CA HIS A 151 0.11 -8.94 5.81
C HIS A 151 1.50 -8.48 5.43
N LEU A 152 2.36 -8.25 6.42
CA LEU A 152 3.80 -8.16 6.18
C LEU A 152 4.41 -9.55 6.38
N VAL A 153 5.02 -10.06 5.31
CA VAL A 153 5.58 -11.42 5.25
C VAL A 153 7.08 -11.32 5.07
N PRO A 154 7.85 -11.43 6.16
CA PRO A 154 9.30 -11.28 6.10
C PRO A 154 9.93 -12.24 5.08
N LEU A 155 10.95 -11.74 4.38
CA LEU A 155 11.65 -12.36 3.23
C LEU A 155 10.86 -12.35 1.93
N LEU A 156 9.57 -12.69 1.95
CA LEU A 156 8.77 -12.72 0.72
C LEU A 156 8.58 -11.31 0.15
N ASP A 157 8.42 -10.31 1.01
CA ASP A 157 8.28 -8.90 0.64
C ASP A 157 9.61 -8.21 0.26
N MET A 158 10.71 -8.97 0.12
CA MET A 158 12.01 -8.47 -0.35
C MET A 158 12.24 -8.76 -1.84
N VAL A 159 11.33 -9.50 -2.48
CA VAL A 159 11.39 -9.78 -3.92
C VAL A 159 10.97 -8.52 -4.68
N ASN A 160 11.77 -8.10 -5.66
CA ASN A 160 11.48 -6.90 -6.44
C ASN A 160 10.46 -7.17 -7.55
N CYS A 161 9.79 -6.11 -8.00
CA CYS A 161 8.90 -6.17 -9.14
C CYS A 161 9.66 -5.98 -10.45
N GLN A 162 9.46 -6.90 -11.40
CA GLN A 162 9.89 -6.72 -12.79
C GLN A 162 9.07 -7.60 -13.73
N GLU A 163 8.65 -7.04 -14.87
CA GLU A 163 8.15 -7.84 -15.98
C GLU A 163 9.32 -8.29 -16.88
N LEU A 164 9.64 -9.58 -16.88
CA LEU A 164 10.77 -10.11 -17.64
C LEU A 164 10.49 -10.20 -19.15
N ASN A 165 9.22 -10.41 -19.52
CA ASN A 165 8.70 -10.49 -20.88
C ASN A 165 7.17 -10.62 -20.83
N SER A 166 6.52 -10.52 -21.99
CA SER A 166 5.06 -10.61 -22.12
C SER A 166 4.42 -11.95 -21.70
N LYS A 167 5.22 -12.98 -21.40
CA LYS A 167 4.74 -14.27 -20.85
C LYS A 167 5.02 -14.41 -19.36
N HIS A 168 5.68 -13.44 -18.73
CA HIS A 168 5.97 -13.44 -17.31
C HIS A 168 4.67 -13.30 -16.53
N LYS A 169 4.19 -14.41 -15.97
CA LYS A 169 2.88 -14.43 -15.32
C LYS A 169 2.88 -13.59 -14.05
N PRO A 170 1.75 -12.93 -13.72
CA PRO A 170 1.56 -12.31 -12.42
C PRO A 170 1.90 -13.31 -11.29
N HIS A 171 2.59 -12.83 -10.27
CA HIS A 171 2.86 -13.64 -9.08
C HIS A 171 1.55 -13.94 -8.35
N HIS A 172 1.54 -15.04 -7.59
CA HIS A 172 0.39 -15.41 -6.78
C HIS A 172 0.83 -16.09 -5.50
N THR A 173 0.51 -15.47 -4.37
CA THR A 173 0.76 -16.02 -3.04
C THR A 173 -0.46 -16.78 -2.55
N ASN A 174 -0.29 -18.05 -2.18
CA ASN A 174 -1.32 -18.85 -1.52
C ASN A 174 -0.90 -19.21 -0.10
N LEU A 175 -1.85 -19.57 0.74
CA LEU A 175 -1.51 -20.31 1.95
C LEU A 175 -1.26 -21.79 1.61
N ASP A 176 -0.37 -22.43 2.36
CA ASP A 176 -0.21 -23.89 2.30
C ASP A 176 -1.48 -24.63 2.76
N SER A 177 -1.51 -25.95 2.60
CA SER A 177 -2.70 -26.77 2.93
C SER A 177 -3.09 -26.71 4.42
N PHE A 178 -2.21 -26.23 5.29
CA PHE A 178 -2.45 -26.08 6.72
C PHE A 178 -2.80 -24.63 7.12
N GLY A 179 -2.75 -23.68 6.19
CA GLY A 179 -3.00 -22.27 6.48
C GLY A 179 -1.90 -21.59 7.32
N LEU A 180 -0.70 -22.17 7.36
CA LEU A 180 0.38 -21.76 8.26
C LEU A 180 1.46 -20.93 7.56
N HIS A 181 1.71 -21.18 6.28
CA HIS A 181 2.78 -20.55 5.53
C HIS A 181 2.24 -19.90 4.26
N ALA A 182 2.72 -18.68 3.97
CA ALA A 182 2.57 -18.07 2.66
C ALA A 182 3.52 -18.76 1.68
N VAL A 183 3.01 -19.15 0.53
CA VAL A 183 3.73 -19.88 -0.52
C VAL A 183 3.54 -19.13 -1.83
N THR A 184 4.65 -18.60 -2.34
CA THR A 184 4.73 -18.00 -3.67
C THR A 184 5.63 -18.86 -4.52
N LYS A 185 5.13 -19.26 -5.69
CA LYS A 185 5.90 -20.02 -6.66
C LYS A 185 6.51 -19.05 -7.66
N ALA A 186 7.75 -19.34 -8.06
CA ALA A 186 8.41 -18.59 -9.11
C ALA A 186 7.54 -18.56 -10.38
N SER A 187 7.33 -17.36 -10.92
CA SER A 187 6.58 -17.09 -12.15
C SER A 187 7.43 -17.24 -13.42
N SER A 188 8.74 -17.46 -13.25
CA SER A 188 9.73 -17.66 -14.30
C SER A 188 10.83 -18.61 -13.82
N ASP A 189 11.66 -19.08 -14.76
CA ASP A 189 12.89 -19.78 -14.46
C ASP A 189 14.00 -18.77 -14.11
N PHE A 190 14.76 -19.06 -13.05
CA PHE A 190 15.88 -18.25 -12.58
C PHE A 190 17.14 -19.13 -12.47
N ALA A 191 18.22 -18.72 -13.13
CA ALA A 191 19.51 -19.36 -13.01
C ALA A 191 20.22 -18.95 -11.71
N ALA A 192 21.18 -19.76 -11.24
CA ALA A 192 21.98 -19.40 -10.08
C ALA A 192 22.72 -18.07 -10.29
N GLY A 193 22.60 -17.17 -9.31
CA GLY A 193 23.17 -15.82 -9.37
C GLY A 193 22.28 -14.77 -10.05
N GLN A 194 21.13 -15.16 -10.61
CA GLN A 194 20.12 -14.21 -11.07
C GLN A 194 19.27 -13.72 -9.89
N GLU A 195 18.87 -12.45 -9.97
CA GLU A 195 17.86 -11.91 -9.08
C GLU A 195 16.52 -12.61 -9.32
N VAL A 196 15.86 -12.98 -8.22
CA VAL A 196 14.48 -13.45 -8.27
C VAL A 196 13.58 -12.24 -8.23
N VAL A 197 12.68 -12.13 -9.20
CA VAL A 197 11.71 -11.03 -9.34
C VAL A 197 10.29 -11.58 -9.49
N GLU A 198 9.32 -10.73 -9.20
CA GLU A 198 7.90 -11.02 -9.35
C GLU A 198 7.25 -10.03 -10.33
N ASN A 199 6.21 -10.47 -11.04
CA ASN A 199 5.34 -9.57 -11.78
C ASN A 199 4.15 -9.20 -10.89
N TYR A 200 4.03 -7.93 -10.49
CA TYR A 200 2.93 -7.45 -9.65
C TYR A 200 1.64 -7.19 -10.43
N ALA A 201 1.72 -7.09 -11.76
CA ALA A 201 0.59 -6.96 -12.67
C ALA A 201 -0.32 -5.76 -12.38
N GLN A 202 0.30 -4.62 -12.09
CA GLN A 202 -0.36 -3.33 -11.88
C GLN A 202 0.16 -2.30 -12.87
N PRO A 203 -0.61 -1.26 -13.20
CA PRO A 203 -0.18 -0.17 -14.07
C PRO A 203 0.80 0.79 -13.36
N ASN A 204 1.56 1.57 -14.14
CA ASN A 204 2.59 2.47 -13.61
C ASN A 204 2.07 3.54 -12.65
N TYR A 205 0.85 4.03 -12.82
CA TYR A 205 0.28 5.01 -11.89
C TYR A 205 0.10 4.43 -10.48
N ILE A 206 -0.18 3.12 -10.35
CA ILE A 206 -0.26 2.40 -9.07
C ILE A 206 1.14 2.16 -8.49
N TYR A 207 2.09 1.73 -9.33
CA TYR A 207 3.49 1.57 -8.87
C TYR A 207 4.05 2.87 -8.32
N LEU A 208 3.82 4.00 -9.00
CA LEU A 208 4.31 5.29 -8.53
C LEU A 208 3.58 5.71 -7.25
N LEU A 209 2.25 5.61 -7.23
CA LEU A 209 1.43 6.10 -6.11
C LEU A 209 1.68 5.32 -4.80
N TYR A 210 1.81 4.00 -4.88
CA TYR A 210 1.82 3.12 -3.70
C TYR A 210 3.14 2.37 -3.47
N HIS A 211 3.90 2.09 -4.52
CA HIS A 211 5.16 1.35 -4.42
C HIS A 211 6.41 2.24 -4.54
N GLY A 212 6.27 3.46 -5.09
CA GLY A 212 7.35 4.43 -5.23
C GLY A 212 8.33 4.14 -6.36
N PHE A 213 7.90 3.43 -7.41
CA PHE A 213 8.69 3.19 -8.63
C PHE A 213 7.81 3.20 -9.88
N VAL A 214 8.42 3.20 -11.06
CA VAL A 214 7.77 2.93 -12.34
C VAL A 214 8.58 1.88 -13.10
N LEU A 215 7.93 1.14 -13.99
CA LEU A 215 8.59 0.21 -14.90
C LEU A 215 8.68 0.84 -16.29
N ASP A 216 9.87 0.76 -16.91
CA ASP A 216 10.11 1.27 -18.27
C ASP A 216 9.25 0.56 -19.33
N SER A 217 8.97 -0.73 -19.10
CA SER A 217 8.14 -1.56 -19.97
C SER A 217 7.19 -2.38 -19.11
N ASP A 218 5.94 -1.96 -19.07
CA ASP A 218 4.86 -2.61 -18.33
C ASP A 218 3.69 -2.94 -19.27
N SER A 219 3.44 -4.23 -19.46
CA SER A 219 2.31 -4.70 -20.29
C SER A 219 0.95 -4.48 -19.64
N HIS A 220 0.93 -4.09 -18.36
CA HIS A 220 -0.26 -3.77 -17.59
C HIS A 220 -0.51 -2.26 -17.50
N ASP A 221 0.33 -1.44 -18.14
CA ASP A 221 0.20 0.01 -18.06
C ASP A 221 -1.06 0.50 -18.77
N CYS A 222 -1.65 1.55 -18.22
CA CYS A 222 -2.94 2.05 -18.64
C CYS A 222 -3.01 3.58 -18.47
N ALA A 223 -3.84 4.25 -19.27
CA ALA A 223 -4.26 5.60 -18.94
C ALA A 223 -5.37 5.53 -17.88
N HIS A 224 -5.16 6.17 -16.73
CA HIS A 224 -6.12 6.21 -15.64
C HIS A 224 -7.13 7.35 -15.85
N PHE A 225 -8.39 7.07 -15.54
CA PHE A 225 -9.48 8.04 -15.59
C PHE A 225 -10.34 7.90 -14.34
N HIS A 226 -10.55 9.02 -13.64
CA HIS A 226 -11.56 9.11 -12.61
C HIS A 226 -12.87 9.60 -13.21
N VAL A 227 -13.94 8.83 -13.07
CA VAL A 227 -15.26 9.18 -13.57
C VAL A 227 -16.21 9.41 -12.40
N GLU A 228 -16.89 10.55 -12.43
CA GLU A 228 -17.91 10.86 -11.44
C GLU A 228 -19.07 9.87 -11.55
N MET A 229 -19.20 9.03 -10.52
CA MET A 229 -20.30 8.08 -10.45
C MET A 229 -21.61 8.83 -10.22
N PRO A 230 -22.64 8.61 -11.04
CA PRO A 230 -23.92 9.26 -10.84
C PRO A 230 -24.59 8.72 -9.56
N THR A 231 -25.60 9.44 -9.09
CA THR A 231 -26.38 9.06 -7.91
C THR A 231 -26.92 7.63 -8.02
N ALA A 232 -27.18 6.98 -6.88
CA ALA A 232 -27.65 5.58 -6.83
C ALA A 232 -28.85 5.30 -7.77
N ALA A 233 -29.74 6.27 -7.96
CA ALA A 233 -30.89 6.17 -8.86
C ALA A 233 -30.51 5.98 -10.35
N ARG A 234 -29.32 6.43 -10.77
CA ARG A 234 -28.81 6.37 -12.16
C ARG A 234 -27.63 5.42 -12.35
N GLN A 235 -27.15 4.77 -11.29
CA GLN A 235 -26.05 3.81 -11.38
C GLN A 235 -26.38 2.62 -12.29
N GLY A 236 -27.66 2.19 -12.34
CA GLY A 236 -28.11 1.14 -13.25
C GLY A 236 -27.89 1.52 -14.73
N GLU A 237 -28.37 2.69 -15.14
CA GLU A 237 -28.22 3.21 -16.52
C GLU A 237 -26.74 3.44 -16.87
N PHE A 238 -25.98 3.98 -15.92
CA PHE A 238 -24.56 4.23 -16.08
C PHE A 238 -23.76 2.93 -16.23
N SER A 239 -24.08 1.88 -15.46
CA SER A 239 -23.45 0.57 -15.62
C SER A 239 -23.73 -0.06 -16.98
N VAL A 240 -24.91 0.19 -17.57
CA VAL A 240 -25.21 -0.25 -18.94
C VAL A 240 -24.35 0.51 -19.94
N LEU A 241 -24.20 1.83 -19.79
CA LEU A 241 -23.35 2.65 -20.65
C LEU A 241 -21.88 2.19 -20.60
N LEU A 242 -21.32 1.98 -19.41
CA LEU A 242 -19.95 1.49 -19.26
C LEU A 242 -19.75 0.14 -19.96
N ARG A 243 -20.70 -0.79 -19.82
CA ARG A 243 -20.66 -2.06 -20.55
C ARG A 243 -20.73 -1.90 -22.07
N THR A 244 -21.49 -0.93 -22.59
CA THR A 244 -21.49 -0.66 -24.04
C THR A 244 -20.16 -0.11 -24.57
N LEU A 245 -19.31 0.40 -23.67
CA LEU A 245 -17.95 0.85 -23.97
C LEU A 245 -16.90 -0.23 -23.63
N ASP A 246 -17.34 -1.46 -23.31
CA ASP A 246 -16.48 -2.54 -22.79
C ASP A 246 -15.66 -2.16 -21.54
N ILE A 247 -16.19 -1.22 -20.75
CA ILE A 247 -15.65 -0.83 -19.46
C ILE A 247 -16.35 -1.63 -18.36
N TYR A 248 -15.58 -2.48 -17.69
CA TYR A 248 -16.05 -3.34 -16.60
C TYR A 248 -15.43 -2.88 -15.27
N SER A 249 -15.82 -1.70 -14.80
CA SER A 249 -15.41 -1.18 -13.48
C SER A 249 -16.62 -0.96 -12.56
N TRP A 250 -16.44 -1.28 -11.29
CA TRP A 250 -17.40 -0.98 -10.21
C TRP A 250 -16.91 0.18 -9.32
N THR A 251 -15.73 0.70 -9.63
CA THR A 251 -15.11 1.87 -9.00
C THR A 251 -15.18 3.07 -9.93
N PRO A 252 -15.14 4.31 -9.39
CA PRO A 252 -15.04 5.51 -10.22
C PRO A 252 -13.75 5.55 -11.05
N ASP A 253 -12.73 4.80 -10.65
CA ASP A 253 -11.44 4.70 -11.31
C ASP A 253 -11.48 3.63 -12.43
N ILE A 254 -11.03 4.03 -13.62
CA ILE A 254 -11.03 3.21 -14.85
C ILE A 254 -9.63 3.24 -15.46
N CYS A 255 -9.10 2.05 -15.77
CA CYS A 255 -7.94 1.89 -16.63
C CYS A 255 -8.38 1.74 -18.09
N VAL A 256 -7.88 2.62 -18.95
CA VAL A 256 -8.05 2.49 -20.40
C VAL A 256 -6.71 2.11 -21.01
N PHE A 257 -6.66 0.92 -21.58
CA PHE A 257 -5.50 0.47 -22.33
C PHE A 257 -5.51 1.13 -23.71
N PRO A 258 -4.39 1.70 -24.18
CA PRO A 258 -4.28 2.07 -25.59
C PRO A 258 -4.43 0.78 -26.40
N ASN A 259 -5.57 0.63 -27.09
CA ASN A 259 -5.96 -0.64 -27.70
C ASN A 259 -4.87 -1.22 -28.60
N ASP A 260 -4.64 -2.51 -28.37
CA ASP A 260 -4.21 -3.50 -29.34
C ASP A 260 -4.97 -3.27 -30.66
N ASN A 261 -4.23 -2.99 -31.73
CA ASN A 261 -4.72 -2.53 -33.03
C ASN A 261 -5.49 -3.63 -33.82
N ARG A 262 -6.22 -4.53 -33.16
CA ARG A 262 -6.88 -5.70 -33.74
C ARG A 262 -8.40 -5.55 -33.78
N SER A 263 -8.91 -4.58 -34.54
CA SER A 263 -10.25 -4.67 -35.15
C SER A 263 -10.62 -3.41 -35.95
N ILE A 264 -9.80 -2.96 -36.90
CA ILE A 264 -10.26 -2.24 -38.10
C ILE A 264 -9.29 -2.55 -39.27
N GLU A 265 -9.34 -3.77 -39.80
CA GLU A 265 -9.05 -4.06 -41.21
C GLU A 265 -10.02 -5.15 -41.70
#